data_AF-A0A2N7AWA3-F1
#
_entry.id   AF-A0A2N7AWA3-F1
#
_cell.length_a   1.000
_cell.length_b   1.000
_cell.length_c   1.000
_cell.angle_alpha   90.00
_cell.angle_beta   90.00
_cell.angle_gamma   90.00
#
_symmetry.space_group_name_H-M   'P 1'
#
loop_
_entity.id
_entity.type
_entity.pdbx_description
1 polymer ?
#
loop_
_entity_poly.entity_id
_entity_poly.type
_entity_poly.pdbx_seq_one_letter_code
_entity_poly.pdbx_strand_id
1 'polypeptide(L)'
;MGEIHNLRCCKCGYGIEAWLGIGMLYHPDYIFYGSDPSLVELVDNKDISNQALSLLNSGIKPNDSYRHKLYACPNDFYLFSKFYFKIDDFESKYPCPYCKSVLKQVIFTKGTRGTTRLKFEDNDEIWHCPKCKSELLEEMAFGNWN
;
A
#
# COMPACT_ATOMS: atom_id res chain seq x y z
N MET A 1 13.99 -2.39 -3.79
CA MET A 1 13.86 -1.88 -5.17
C MET A 1 12.42 -1.44 -5.36
N GLY A 2 12.21 -0.29 -6.00
CA GLY A 2 10.86 0.22 -6.29
C GLY A 2 10.32 -0.44 -7.56
N GLU A 3 9.04 -0.77 -7.56
CA GLU A 3 8.36 -1.45 -8.66
C GLU A 3 7.12 -0.65 -9.07
N ILE A 4 6.92 -0.49 -10.38
CA ILE A 4 5.68 0.08 -10.92
C ILE A 4 4.85 -1.06 -11.50
N HIS A 5 3.63 -1.20 -11.01
CA HIS A 5 2.66 -2.18 -11.48
C HIS A 5 1.43 -1.48 -12.06
N ASN A 6 1.10 -1.76 -13.31
CA ASN A 6 -0.19 -1.39 -13.88
C ASN A 6 -1.11 -2.61 -13.90
N LEU A 7 -1.92 -2.74 -12.85
CA LEU A 7 -2.79 -3.89 -12.64
C LEU A 7 -4.17 -3.62 -13.22
N ARG A 8 -4.66 -4.49 -14.11
CA ARG A 8 -5.97 -4.37 -14.75
C ARG A 8 -6.74 -5.67 -14.67
N CYS A 9 -8.03 -5.61 -14.37
CA CYS A 9 -8.89 -6.78 -14.37
C CYS A 9 -9.08 -7.28 -15.80
N CYS A 10 -8.76 -8.56 -16.05
CA CYS A 10 -8.84 -9.20 -17.37
C CYS A 10 -10.26 -9.16 -18.00
N LYS A 11 -11.31 -8.97 -17.20
CA LYS A 11 -12.70 -8.98 -17.68
C LYS A 11 -13.30 -7.60 -17.95
N CYS A 12 -12.92 -6.58 -17.19
CA CYS A 12 -13.60 -5.28 -17.23
C CYS A 12 -12.66 -4.07 -17.24
N GLY A 13 -11.35 -4.28 -17.23
CA GLY A 13 -10.35 -3.20 -17.28
C GLY A 13 -10.21 -2.36 -16.01
N TYR A 14 -11.04 -2.59 -14.97
CA TYR A 14 -10.85 -1.97 -13.66
C TYR A 14 -9.42 -2.20 -13.17
N GLY A 15 -8.75 -1.18 -12.67
CA GLY A 15 -7.38 -1.36 -12.22
C GLY A 15 -6.77 -0.13 -11.59
N ILE A 16 -5.52 -0.30 -11.19
CA ILE A 16 -4.71 0.70 -10.50
C ILE A 16 -3.30 0.69 -11.09
N GLU A 17 -2.70 1.87 -11.17
CA GLU A 17 -1.27 2.01 -11.29
C GLU A 17 -0.70 2.19 -9.88
N ALA A 18 0.11 1.23 -9.44
CA ALA A 18 0.65 1.19 -8.09
C ALA A 18 2.18 1.26 -8.15
N TRP A 19 2.72 2.26 -7.48
CA TRP A 19 4.14 2.42 -7.28
C TRP A 19 4.48 1.86 -5.90
N LEU A 20 5.10 0.69 -5.88
CA LEU A 20 5.43 -0.05 -4.67
C LEU A 20 6.90 0.14 -4.33
N GLY A 21 7.25 0.05 -3.04
CA GLY A 21 8.65 0.14 -2.62
C GLY A 21 9.28 1.55 -2.59
N ILE A 22 8.61 2.61 -3.08
CA ILE A 22 9.16 3.98 -3.15
C ILE A 22 9.76 4.44 -1.81
N GLY A 23 9.14 4.10 -0.68
CA GLY A 23 9.60 4.54 0.64
C GLY A 23 11.07 4.21 0.89
N MET A 24 11.51 3.02 0.49
CA MET A 24 12.87 2.55 0.70
C MET A 24 13.93 3.28 -0.13
N LEU A 25 13.54 4.18 -1.05
CA LEU A 25 14.47 5.01 -1.83
C LEU A 25 15.03 6.17 -1.01
N TYR A 26 14.34 6.56 0.07
CA TYR A 26 14.74 7.67 0.92
C TYR A 26 15.31 7.16 2.24
N HIS A 27 16.37 7.81 2.70
CA HIS A 27 16.92 7.57 4.04
C HIS A 27 15.82 7.81 5.09
N PRO A 28 15.72 7.01 6.16
CA PRO A 28 14.69 7.17 7.18
C PRO A 28 14.60 8.59 7.72
N ASP A 29 15.75 9.27 7.81
CA ASP A 29 15.82 10.66 8.29
C ASP A 29 14.99 11.65 7.46
N TYR A 30 14.91 11.50 6.14
CA TYR A 30 14.08 12.38 5.31
C TYR A 30 12.58 12.09 5.45
N ILE A 31 12.24 10.84 5.76
CA ILE A 31 10.85 10.43 5.89
C ILE A 31 10.32 10.81 7.27
N PHE A 32 11.04 10.43 8.32
CA PHE A 32 10.54 10.43 9.69
C PHE A 32 11.07 11.57 10.56
N TYR A 33 12.20 12.20 10.19
CA TYR A 33 12.87 13.18 11.03
C TYR A 33 13.11 14.51 10.29
N GLY A 34 13.63 15.51 11.01
CA GLY A 34 13.92 16.84 10.47
C GLY A 34 12.79 17.85 10.68
N SER A 35 13.01 19.07 10.17
CA SER A 35 12.06 20.19 10.29
C SER A 35 10.85 20.06 9.36
N ASP A 36 10.99 19.26 8.29
CA ASP A 36 9.96 19.02 7.29
C ASP A 36 9.99 17.55 6.83
N PRO A 37 9.53 16.62 7.69
CA PRO A 37 9.55 15.19 7.37
C PRO A 37 8.53 14.87 6.27
N SER A 38 8.98 14.15 5.22
CA SER A 38 8.11 13.77 4.09
C SER A 38 6.98 12.81 4.44
N LEU A 39 6.92 12.30 5.69
CA LEU A 39 5.86 11.40 6.17
C LEU A 39 4.46 11.97 5.90
N VAL A 40 4.26 13.27 6.06
CA VAL A 40 2.94 13.91 5.86
C VAL A 40 2.47 13.75 4.41
N GLU A 41 3.37 13.94 3.46
CA GLU A 41 3.10 13.82 2.02
C GLU A 41 2.89 12.36 1.60
N LEU A 42 3.71 11.44 2.13
CA LEU A 42 3.66 10.02 1.80
C LEU A 42 2.40 9.34 2.34
N VAL A 43 1.93 9.74 3.51
CA VAL A 43 0.76 9.15 4.18
C VAL A 43 -0.55 9.74 3.66
N ASP A 44 -0.55 11.02 3.29
CA ASP A 44 -1.74 11.74 2.80
C ASP A 44 -2.95 11.56 3.75
N ASN A 45 -2.68 11.59 5.06
CA ASN A 45 -3.68 11.53 6.12
C ASN A 45 -3.13 12.20 7.38
N LYS A 46 -3.67 13.38 7.71
CA LYS A 46 -3.18 14.21 8.81
C LYS A 46 -3.24 13.52 10.16
N ASP A 47 -4.27 12.74 10.43
CA ASP A 47 -4.44 12.08 11.74
C ASP A 47 -3.38 11.00 11.94
N ILE A 48 -3.15 10.17 10.92
CA ILE A 48 -2.10 9.14 10.93
C ILE A 48 -0.72 9.79 11.05
N SER A 49 -0.44 10.83 10.26
CA SER A 49 0.84 11.53 10.29
C SER A 49 1.09 12.22 11.64
N ASN A 50 0.11 12.91 12.21
CA ASN A 50 0.23 13.58 13.49
C ASN A 50 0.50 12.59 14.63
N GLN A 51 -0.21 11.46 14.65
CA GLN A 51 0.01 10.41 15.63
C GLN A 51 1.43 9.82 15.51
N ALA A 52 1.88 9.54 14.29
CA ALA A 52 3.23 9.04 14.02
C ALA A 52 4.31 10.04 14.47
N LEU A 53 4.18 11.31 14.09
CA LEU A 53 5.14 12.37 14.47
C LEU A 53 5.19 12.56 16.00
N SER A 54 4.06 12.45 16.70
CA SER A 54 4.04 12.51 18.16
C SER A 54 4.84 11.37 18.81
N LEU A 55 4.82 10.16 18.24
CA LEU A 55 5.59 9.01 18.74
C LEU A 55 7.09 9.20 18.47
N LEU A 56 7.44 9.68 17.27
CA LEU A 56 8.82 9.98 16.88
C LEU A 56 9.45 11.07 17.76
N ASN A 57 8.69 12.13 18.04
CA ASN A 57 9.10 13.21 18.94
C ASN A 57 9.28 12.74 20.39
N SER A 58 8.64 11.64 20.78
CA SER A 58 8.83 10.99 22.09
C SER A 58 10.09 10.11 22.15
N GLY A 59 10.86 10.03 21.06
CA GLY A 59 12.08 9.24 20.95
C GLY A 59 11.87 7.79 20.51
N ILE A 60 10.65 7.42 20.13
CA ILE A 60 10.34 6.07 19.61
C ILE A 60 10.82 5.99 18.16
N LYS A 61 11.47 4.89 17.79
CA LYS A 61 12.03 4.71 16.44
C LYS A 61 11.04 4.00 15.51
N PRO A 62 11.00 4.37 14.22
CA PRO A 62 10.29 3.61 13.21
C PRO A 62 11.02 2.29 12.93
N ASN A 63 10.27 1.30 12.46
CA ASN A 63 10.81 0.05 11.94
C ASN A 63 11.37 0.26 10.52
N ASP A 64 12.42 -0.46 10.15
CA ASP A 64 13.09 -0.36 8.84
C ASP A 64 12.26 -0.87 7.65
N SER A 65 11.08 -1.46 7.89
CA SER A 65 10.24 -2.09 6.86
C SER A 65 9.28 -1.15 6.13
N TYR A 66 9.45 0.17 6.27
CA TYR A 66 8.60 1.19 5.67
C TYR A 66 8.68 1.18 4.13
N ARG A 67 7.53 1.26 3.44
CA ARG A 67 7.46 1.25 1.97
C ARG A 67 6.05 1.51 1.47
N HIS A 68 5.90 1.91 0.21
CA HIS A 68 4.59 1.84 -0.43
C HIS A 68 4.18 0.38 -0.65
N LYS A 69 2.95 0.04 -0.24
CA LYS A 69 2.34 -1.28 -0.38
C LYS A 69 0.96 -1.17 -1.03
N LEU A 70 0.50 -2.29 -1.57
CA LEU A 70 -0.84 -2.41 -2.12
C LEU A 70 -1.84 -2.80 -1.03
N TYR A 71 -2.97 -2.12 -1.02
CA TYR A 71 -4.07 -2.35 -0.10
C TYR A 71 -5.36 -2.59 -0.88
N ALA A 72 -6.25 -3.38 -0.30
CA ALA A 72 -7.62 -3.52 -0.74
C ALA A 72 -8.58 -3.22 0.41
N CYS A 73 -9.71 -2.62 0.08
CA CYS A 73 -10.80 -2.53 1.05
C CYS A 73 -11.51 -3.89 1.15
N PRO A 74 -11.73 -4.44 2.36
CA PRO A 74 -12.41 -5.73 2.52
C PRO A 74 -13.91 -5.69 2.15
N ASN A 75 -14.53 -4.51 2.18
CA ASN A 75 -15.96 -4.36 1.89
C ASN A 75 -16.25 -4.10 0.40
N ASP A 76 -15.58 -3.10 -0.18
CA ASP A 76 -15.84 -2.67 -1.56
C ASP A 76 -14.81 -3.18 -2.58
N PHE A 77 -13.73 -3.83 -2.14
CA PHE A 77 -12.67 -4.41 -2.96
C PHE A 77 -11.91 -3.41 -3.86
N TYR A 78 -12.03 -2.10 -3.66
CA TYR A 78 -11.17 -1.15 -4.37
C TYR A 78 -9.71 -1.29 -3.89
N LEU A 79 -8.78 -1.07 -4.83
CA LEU A 79 -7.33 -1.15 -4.60
C LEU A 79 -6.77 0.24 -4.37
N PHE A 80 -5.75 0.34 -3.52
CA PHE A 80 -5.09 1.58 -3.15
C PHE A 80 -3.59 1.34 -2.95
N SER A 81 -2.74 2.25 -3.41
CA SER A 81 -1.33 2.30 -3.00
C SER A 81 -1.22 3.24 -1.79
N LYS A 82 -0.65 2.75 -0.68
CA LYS A 82 -0.47 3.54 0.55
C LYS A 82 0.88 3.27 1.20
N PHE A 83 1.39 4.27 1.93
CA PHE A 83 2.68 4.21 2.59
C PHE A 83 2.60 3.41 3.90
N TYR A 84 3.17 2.21 3.92
CA TYR A 84 3.29 1.39 5.11
C TYR A 84 4.43 1.86 6.00
N PHE A 85 4.17 1.96 7.30
CA PHE A 85 5.21 2.09 8.33
C PHE A 85 4.70 1.59 9.69
N LYS A 86 5.64 1.32 10.59
CA LYS A 86 5.39 0.91 11.98
C LYS A 86 6.33 1.65 12.92
N ILE A 87 5.82 2.17 14.03
CA ILE A 87 6.58 2.86 15.09
C ILE A 87 6.19 2.18 16.41
N ASP A 88 7.07 1.33 16.94
CA ASP A 88 6.75 0.44 18.06
C ASP A 88 5.44 -0.33 17.82
N ASP A 89 4.42 -0.23 18.68
CA ASP A 89 3.12 -0.90 18.48
C ASP A 89 2.15 -0.17 17.54
N PHE A 90 2.50 1.05 17.09
CA PHE A 90 1.69 1.80 16.15
C PHE A 90 1.97 1.36 14.71
N GLU A 91 0.95 0.88 14.01
CA GLU A 91 1.00 0.50 12.60
C GLU A 91 0.06 1.38 11.77
N SER A 92 0.53 1.83 10.60
CA SER A 92 -0.26 2.66 9.70
C SER A 92 -1.54 1.96 9.24
N LYS A 93 -2.70 2.51 9.60
CA LYS A 93 -4.03 1.97 9.25
C LYS A 93 -4.85 3.02 8.50
N TYR A 94 -5.15 2.73 7.24
CA TYR A 94 -5.83 3.67 6.35
C TYR A 94 -7.33 3.38 6.27
N PRO A 95 -8.22 4.38 6.43
CA PRO A 95 -9.64 4.20 6.17
C PRO A 95 -9.92 4.19 4.67
N CYS A 96 -10.81 3.31 4.21
CA CYS A 96 -11.33 3.35 2.84
C CYS A 96 -12.04 4.69 2.60
N PRO A 97 -11.77 5.41 1.50
CA PRO A 97 -12.45 6.67 1.21
C PRO A 97 -13.97 6.51 1.05
N TYR A 98 -14.42 5.36 0.54
CA TYR A 98 -15.83 5.09 0.22
C TYR A 98 -16.64 4.58 1.41
N CYS A 99 -16.20 3.52 2.08
CA CYS A 99 -16.98 2.86 3.14
C CYS A 99 -16.36 2.98 4.55
N LYS A 100 -15.23 3.68 4.69
CA LYS A 100 -14.52 3.95 5.96
C LYS A 100 -13.96 2.74 6.71
N SER A 101 -14.19 1.50 6.24
CA SER A 101 -13.51 0.34 6.80
C SER A 101 -12.00 0.44 6.62
N VAL A 102 -11.24 -0.14 7.56
CA VAL A 102 -9.78 -0.18 7.48
C VAL A 102 -9.35 -0.99 6.27
N LEU A 103 -8.49 -0.41 5.44
CA LEU A 103 -7.87 -1.07 4.31
C LEU A 103 -6.94 -2.18 4.79
N LYS A 104 -6.95 -3.31 4.09
CA LYS A 104 -6.09 -4.47 4.38
C LYS A 104 -5.01 -4.60 3.32
N GLN A 105 -3.83 -5.03 3.73
CA GLN A 105 -2.72 -5.27 2.81
C GLN A 105 -3.02 -6.47 1.92
N VAL A 106 -2.65 -6.37 0.65
CA VAL A 106 -2.73 -7.48 -0.30
C VAL A 106 -1.36 -7.74 -0.90
N ILE A 107 -1.08 -9.02 -1.15
CA ILE A 107 0.17 -9.49 -1.73
C ILE A 107 -0.11 -10.19 -3.06
N PHE A 108 0.88 -10.15 -3.94
CA PHE A 108 0.84 -10.90 -5.19
C PHE A 108 0.95 -12.40 -4.93
N THR A 109 0.14 -13.18 -5.62
CA THR A 109 0.24 -14.64 -5.64
C THR A 109 0.38 -15.13 -7.08
N LYS A 110 0.98 -16.31 -7.27
CA LYS A 110 1.26 -16.84 -8.61
C LYS A 110 -0.03 -16.96 -9.43
N GLY A 111 -0.12 -16.17 -10.50
CA GLY A 111 -1.00 -16.41 -11.63
C GLY A 111 -0.34 -17.30 -12.69
N THR A 112 -0.96 -17.38 -13.87
CA THR A 112 -0.35 -17.97 -15.07
C THR A 112 0.48 -16.92 -15.82
N ARG A 113 1.27 -17.30 -16.83
CA ARG A 113 2.10 -16.35 -17.59
C ARG A 113 1.23 -15.21 -18.15
N GLY A 114 1.51 -13.97 -17.73
CA GLY A 114 0.77 -12.76 -18.13
C GLY A 114 -0.40 -12.36 -17.22
N THR A 115 -0.74 -13.17 -16.21
CA THR A 115 -1.77 -12.83 -15.22
C THR A 115 -1.25 -12.99 -13.79
N THR A 116 -1.87 -12.29 -12.87
CA THR A 116 -1.59 -12.35 -11.43
C THR A 116 -2.88 -12.39 -10.63
N ARG A 117 -2.76 -12.76 -9.36
CA ARG A 117 -3.84 -12.73 -8.37
C ARG A 117 -3.34 -11.97 -7.16
N LEU A 118 -4.27 -11.38 -6.42
CA LEU A 118 -4.00 -10.74 -5.14
C LEU A 118 -4.65 -11.55 -4.03
N LYS A 119 -3.98 -11.62 -2.88
CA LYS A 119 -4.47 -12.26 -1.66
C LYS A 119 -4.31 -11.31 -0.50
N PHE A 120 -5.28 -11.28 0.40
CA PHE A 120 -5.18 -10.55 1.65
C PHE A 120 -4.10 -11.19 2.53
N GLU A 121 -3.19 -10.35 3.04
CA GLU A 121 -2.02 -10.81 3.79
C GLU A 121 -2.40 -11.50 5.12
N ASP A 122 -3.56 -11.15 5.69
CA ASP A 122 -3.98 -11.57 7.02
C ASP A 122 -4.87 -12.83 7.08
N ASN A 123 -5.52 -13.23 5.98
CA ASN A 123 -6.58 -14.26 6.06
C ASN A 123 -6.69 -15.21 4.86
N ASP A 124 -5.67 -15.34 4.01
CA ASP A 124 -5.65 -16.26 2.87
C ASP A 124 -6.73 -16.06 1.79
N GLU A 125 -7.60 -15.07 1.95
CA GLU A 125 -8.69 -14.76 1.05
C GLU A 125 -8.17 -14.12 -0.25
N ILE A 126 -8.71 -14.56 -1.39
CA ILE A 126 -8.38 -14.00 -2.70
C ILE A 126 -9.17 -12.70 -2.90
N TRP A 127 -8.49 -11.68 -3.38
CA TRP A 127 -9.13 -10.42 -3.77
C TRP A 127 -9.94 -10.62 -5.06
N HIS A 128 -11.10 -9.99 -5.12
CA HIS A 128 -11.99 -10.04 -6.28
C HIS A 128 -12.24 -8.65 -6.84
N CYS A 129 -12.31 -8.54 -8.16
CA CYS A 129 -12.60 -7.29 -8.83
C CYS A 129 -13.93 -6.68 -8.32
N PRO A 130 -13.95 -5.40 -7.91
CA PRO A 130 -15.14 -4.76 -7.37
C PRO A 130 -16.27 -4.65 -8.40
N LYS A 131 -15.94 -4.65 -9.70
CA LYS A 131 -16.90 -4.46 -10.81
C LYS A 131 -17.49 -5.77 -11.33
N CYS A 132 -16.69 -6.83 -11.45
CA CYS A 132 -17.11 -8.07 -12.12
C CYS A 132 -16.75 -9.36 -11.37
N LYS A 133 -16.21 -9.23 -10.15
CA LYS A 133 -15.82 -10.34 -9.26
C LYS A 133 -14.75 -11.30 -9.83
N SER A 134 -14.10 -10.95 -10.93
CA SER A 134 -12.92 -11.69 -11.42
C SER A 134 -11.77 -11.64 -10.41
N GLU A 135 -11.11 -12.76 -10.17
CA GLU A 135 -9.89 -12.87 -9.35
C GLU A 135 -8.60 -12.59 -10.13
N LEU A 136 -8.67 -12.57 -11.47
CA LEU A 136 -7.53 -12.41 -12.35
C LEU A 136 -7.29 -10.95 -12.72
N LEU A 137 -6.02 -10.56 -12.62
CA LEU A 137 -5.46 -9.30 -13.07
C LEU A 137 -4.40 -9.57 -14.16
N GLU A 138 -4.34 -8.70 -15.15
CA GLU A 138 -3.22 -8.54 -16.08
C GLU A 138 -2.29 -7.46 -15.54
N GLU A 139 -1.00 -7.69 -15.71
CA GLU A 139 0.04 -6.72 -15.44
C GLU A 139 0.48 -6.10 -16.76
N MET A 140 -0.09 -4.94 -17.08
CA MET A 140 0.07 -4.27 -18.38
C MET A 140 1.44 -3.59 -18.52
N ALA A 141 2.08 -3.27 -17.40
CA ALA A 141 3.42 -2.74 -17.34
C ALA A 141 4.06 -3.15 -16.02
N PHE A 142 5.29 -3.64 -16.10
CA PHE A 142 6.19 -3.88 -14.99
C PHE A 142 7.48 -3.10 -15.26
N GLY A 143 7.85 -2.24 -14.33
CA GLY A 143 9.09 -1.47 -14.41
C GLY A 143 9.85 -1.56 -13.10
N ASN A 144 11.11 -1.98 -13.18
CA ASN A 144 12.08 -1.80 -12.10
C ASN A 144 12.77 -0.46 -12.31
N TRP A 145 12.77 0.39 -11.29
CA TRP A 145 13.52 1.64 -11.32
C TRP A 145 14.57 1.57 -10.20
N ASN A 146 15.82 1.78 -10.60
CA ASN A 146 16.97 1.95 -9.71
C ASN A 146 17.19 3.42 -9.43
#